data_AF-A0A7X8ZDA3-F1
#
_entry.id   AF-A0A7X8ZDA3-F1
#
_cell.length_a   1.000
_cell.length_b   1.000
_cell.length_c   1.000
_cell.angle_alpha   90.00
_cell.angle_beta   90.00
_cell.angle_gamma   90.00
#
_symmetry.space_group_name_H-M   'P 1'
#
loop_
_entity.id
_entity.type
_entity.pdbx_description
1 polymer ?
#
loop_
_entity_poly.entity_id
_entity_poly.type
_entity_poly.pdbx_seq_one_letter_code
_entity_poly.pdbx_strand_id
1 'polypeptide(L)' 'QIGMASRELKDSEIANGLTPIVIATDGIVVIVNNDNPIEGITSEEITSVFKGETREWNKIGQ' A
#
# COMPACT_ATOMS: atom_id res chain seq x y z
N GLN A 1 14.67 21.39 13.79
CA GLN A 1 14.13 20.09 14.24
C GLN A 1 13.54 19.39 13.02
N ILE A 2 13.57 18.05 12.94
CA ILE A 2 13.08 17.28 11.79
C ILE A 2 11.98 16.35 12.28
N GLY A 3 10.85 16.29 11.57
CA GLY A 3 9.79 15.31 11.76
C GLY A 3 9.80 14.28 10.64
N MET A 4 9.41 13.05 10.95
CA MET A 4 9.32 11.97 9.96
C MET A 4 7.87 11.75 9.54
N ALA A 5 7.63 11.57 8.24
CA ALA A 5 6.34 11.21 7.69
C ALA A 5 6.54 10.14 6.61
N SER A 6 5.83 9.02 6.71
CA SER A 6 5.81 7.95 5.70
C SER A 6 4.78 8.22 4.59
N ARG A 7 4.52 9.50 4.33
CA ARG A 7 3.56 10.01 3.35
C ARG A 7 4.03 11.36 2.83
N GLU A 8 3.48 11.78 1.71
CA GLU A 8 3.63 13.16 1.25
C GLU A 8 3.00 14.15 2.25
N LEU A 9 3.61 15.32 2.36
CA LEU A 9 3.05 16.43 3.14
C LEU A 9 1.85 17.02 2.40
N LYS A 10 0.83 17.42 3.15
CA LYS A 10 -0.34 18.12 2.64
C LYS A 10 0.04 19.54 2.21
N ASP A 11 -0.71 20.12 1.28
CA ASP A 11 -0.52 21.51 0.86
C ASP A 11 -0.59 22.50 2.04
N SER A 12 -1.47 22.25 3.02
CA SER A 12 -1.57 23.09 4.22
C SER A 12 -0.34 22.97 5.13
N GLU A 13 0.33 21.82 5.16
CA GLU A 13 1.57 21.60 5.91
C GLU A 13 2.74 22.35 5.25
N ILE A 14 2.79 22.34 3.91
CA ILE A 14 3.79 23.08 3.12
C ILE A 14 3.55 24.59 3.23
N ALA A 15 2.29 25.05 3.15
CA ALA A 15 1.92 26.45 3.29
C ALA A 15 2.28 27.01 4.69
N ASN A 16 2.31 26.16 5.71
CA ASN A 16 2.79 26.51 7.05
C ASN A 16 4.33 26.47 7.19
N GLY A 17 5.07 26.31 6.07
CA GLY A 17 6.52 26.43 6.01
C GLY A 17 7.29 25.13 6.18
N LEU A 18 6.64 23.96 6.16
CA LEU A 18 7.35 22.68 6.19
C LEU A 18 7.97 22.36 4.83
N THR A 19 9.24 21.93 4.85
CA THR A 19 9.97 21.50 3.66
C THR A 19 10.09 19.97 3.65
N PRO A 20 9.52 19.26 2.66
CA PRO A 20 9.69 17.83 2.53
C PRO A 20 11.10 17.48 2.05
N ILE A 21 11.70 16.45 2.65
CA ILE A 21 12.99 15.88 2.24
C ILE A 21 12.79 14.38 2.10
N VAL A 22 12.98 13.84 0.89
CA VAL A 22 12.90 12.39 0.63
C VAL A 22 14.21 11.76 1.09
N ILE A 23 14.12 10.81 2.02
CA ILE A 23 15.29 10.12 2.60
C ILE A 23 15.36 8.67 2.10
N ALA A 24 14.21 8.05 1.85
CA ALA A 24 14.10 6.67 1.37
C ALA A 24 12.77 6.43 0.64
N THR A 25 12.70 5.34 -0.11
CA THR A 25 11.49 4.79 -0.71
C THR A 25 11.27 3.39 -0.16
N ASP A 26 10.14 3.17 0.49
CA ASP A 26 9.81 1.89 1.12
C ASP A 26 8.97 1.00 0.19
N GLY A 27 9.25 -0.30 0.20
CA GLY A 27 8.44 -1.30 -0.49
C GLY A 27 7.30 -1.79 0.41
N ILE A 28 6.08 -1.76 -0.11
CA ILE A 28 4.93 -2.43 0.53
C ILE A 28 4.68 -3.73 -0.22
N VAL A 29 4.60 -4.83 0.52
CA VAL A 29 4.39 -6.18 -0.04
C VAL A 29 3.17 -6.83 0.58
N VAL A 30 2.46 -7.63 -0.21
CA VAL A 30 1.35 -8.46 0.26
C VAL A 30 1.91 -9.82 0.68
N ILE A 31 1.62 -10.23 1.90
CA ILE A 31 1.99 -11.55 2.42
C ILE A 31 0.73 -12.40 2.50
N VAL A 32 0.81 -13.62 1.98
CA VAL A 32 -0.23 -14.64 2.10
C VAL A 32 0.26 -15.77 3.00
N ASN A 33 -0.66 -16.65 3.42
CA ASN A 33 -0.28 -17.88 4.10
C ASN A 33 0.59 -18.76 3.19
N ASN A 34 1.62 -19.41 3.74
CA ASN A 34 2.53 -20.28 2.99
C ASN A 34 1.84 -21.47 2.29
N ASP A 35 0.71 -21.94 2.83
CA ASP A 35 -0.08 -23.03 2.26
C ASP A 35 -1.13 -22.53 1.25
N ASN A 36 -1.14 -21.23 0.91
CA ASN A 36 -2.04 -20.69 -0.11
C ASN A 36 -1.61 -21.19 -1.50
N PRO A 37 -2.43 -22.01 -2.19
CA PRO A 37 -2.04 -22.60 -3.48
C PRO A 37 -2.19 -21.61 -4.64
N ILE A 38 -2.70 -20.40 -4.39
CA ILE A 38 -3.01 -19.42 -5.43
C ILE A 38 -1.72 -18.68 -5.83
N GLU A 39 -1.40 -18.76 -7.12
CA GLU A 39 -0.29 -18.05 -7.74
C GLU A 39 -0.81 -16.90 -8.62
N GLY A 40 0.07 -15.96 -8.98
CA GLY A 40 -0.24 -14.97 -10.01
C GLY A 40 -1.30 -13.92 -9.66
N ILE A 41 -1.59 -13.70 -8.38
CA ILE A 41 -2.59 -12.69 -7.96
C ILE A 41 -2.21 -11.31 -8.49
N THR A 42 -3.13 -10.70 -9.24
CA THR A 42 -2.96 -9.40 -9.88
C THR A 42 -3.19 -8.24 -8.89
N SER A 43 -2.66 -7.06 -9.22
CA SER A 43 -2.85 -5.84 -8.42
C SER A 43 -4.33 -5.44 -8.30
N GLU A 44 -5.11 -5.68 -9.35
CA GLU A 44 -6.55 -5.42 -9.40
C GLU A 44 -7.31 -6.33 -8.43
N GLU A 45 -6.98 -7.62 -8.40
CA GLU A 45 -7.58 -8.59 -7.47
C GLU A 45 -7.22 -8.26 -6.02
N ILE A 46 -5.95 -7.93 -5.74
CA ILE A 46 -5.53 -7.43 -4.42
C ILE A 46 -6.33 -6.19 -4.03
N THR A 47 -6.51 -5.25 -4.96
CA THR A 47 -7.30 -4.03 -4.71
C THR A 47 -8.74 -4.37 -4.34
N SER A 48 -9.39 -5.29 -5.07
CA SER A 48 -10.75 -5.75 -4.77
C SER A 48 -10.87 -6.38 -3.37
N VAL A 49 -9.87 -7.16 -2.96
CA VAL A 49 -9.80 -7.75 -1.61
C VAL A 49 -9.73 -6.66 -0.53
N PHE A 50 -8.84 -5.68 -0.68
CA PHE A 50 -8.69 -4.58 0.29
C PHE A 50 -9.87 -3.59 0.30
N LYS A 51 -10.63 -3.50 -0.81
CA LYS A 51 -11.92 -2.78 -0.85
C LYS A 51 -13.08 -3.59 -0.24
N GLY A 52 -12.88 -4.88 0.01
CA GLY A 52 -13.91 -5.79 0.53
C GLY A 52 -14.96 -6.23 -0.51
N GLU A 53 -14.67 -6.02 -1.79
CA GLU A 53 -15.47 -6.42 -2.95
C GLU A 53 -15.31 -7.93 -3.19
N THR A 54 -14.07 -8.43 -3.15
CA THR A 54 -13.76 -9.87 -3.12
C THR A 54 -13.50 -10.33 -1.69
N ARG A 55 -14.19 -11.40 -1.26
CA ARG A 55 -14.07 -11.97 0.10
C ARG A 55 -13.77 -13.46 0.14
N GLU A 56 -13.66 -14.10 -1.03
CA GLU A 56 -13.44 -15.53 -1.15
C GLU A 56 -12.19 -15.77 -1.98
N TRP A 57 -11.31 -16.65 -1.49
CA TRP A 57 -10.02 -16.96 -2.11
C TRP A 57 -10.14 -17.62 -3.48
N ASN A 58 -11.20 -18.38 -3.72
CA ASN A 58 -11.46 -19.03 -5.01
C ASN A 58 -11.88 -18.06 -6.14
N LYS A 59 -11.93 -16.74 -5.88
CA LYS A 59 -12.30 -15.71 -6.85
C LYS A 59 -11.10 -14.86 -7.32
N ILE A 60 -9.87 -15.26 -7.00
CA ILE A 60 -8.64 -14.56 -7.40
C ILE A 60 -7.57 -15.53 -7.90
N GLY A 61 -6.57 -15.03 -8.64
CA GLY A 61 -5.44 -15.78 -9.17
C GLY A 61 -5.78 -16.61 -10.40
N GLN A 62 -6.58 -16.03 -11.30
CA GLN A 62 -6.87 -16.59 -12.63
C GLN A 62 -5.92 -16.05 -13.70
#